data_AF-A0A1B8RSY3-F1
#
_entry.id   AF-A0A1B8RSY3-F1
#
_cell.length_a   1.000
_cell.length_b   1.000
_cell.length_c   1.000
_cell.angle_alpha   90.00
_cell.angle_beta   90.00
_cell.angle_gamma   90.00
#
_symmetry.space_group_name_H-M   'P 1'
#
loop_
_entity.id
_entity.type
_entity.pdbx_description
1 polymer ?
#
loop_
_entity_poly.entity_id
_entity_poly.type
_entity_poly.pdbx_seq_one_letter_code
_entity_poly.pdbx_strand_id
1 'polypeptide(L)'
;MNELFNSDLPTNTFAERLKKARAMVGVSQESLAKLSGLSRSTINELEAGYRDNITRETLLKLISVLEKDIICDDYLSYILNQEKNIDLLITTYGIEKLSAILKCHHSSIYRWKVFKYQLPKDKYILIKKLYQD
;
A
#
# COMPACT_ATOMS: atom_id res chain seq x y z
N MET A 1 -13.78 -23.95 -8.63
CA MET A 1 -12.86 -24.94 -8.02
C MET A 1 -11.44 -24.38 -8.12
N ASN A 2 -11.05 -23.47 -7.21
CA ASN A 2 -9.72 -22.82 -7.19
C ASN A 2 -9.29 -22.33 -5.78
N GLU A 3 -10.16 -22.38 -4.76
CA GLU A 3 -9.83 -21.89 -3.41
C GLU A 3 -8.77 -22.74 -2.71
N LEU A 4 -8.78 -24.06 -2.91
CA LEU A 4 -7.86 -25.00 -2.26
C LEU A 4 -6.42 -24.97 -2.81
N PHE A 5 -6.19 -24.48 -4.04
CA PHE A 5 -4.83 -24.41 -4.61
C PHE A 5 -4.13 -23.07 -4.35
N ASN A 6 -4.90 -22.00 -4.14
CA ASN A 6 -4.34 -20.65 -4.02
C ASN A 6 -4.01 -20.25 -2.58
N SER A 7 -4.48 -20.99 -1.57
CA SER A 7 -4.13 -20.78 -0.16
C SER A 7 -2.62 -20.84 0.08
N ASP A 8 -1.92 -21.71 -0.66
CA ASP A 8 -0.52 -22.05 -0.46
C ASP A 8 0.43 -21.14 -1.25
N LEU A 9 -0.11 -20.19 -2.04
CA LEU A 9 0.70 -19.19 -2.70
C LEU A 9 1.37 -18.29 -1.66
N PRO A 10 2.68 -17.97 -1.86
CA PRO A 10 3.42 -17.12 -0.94
C PRO A 10 2.84 -15.71 -0.89
N THR A 11 3.12 -14.99 0.19
CA THR A 11 2.61 -13.62 0.44
C THR A 11 3.66 -12.69 1.05
N ASN A 12 4.94 -13.06 0.98
CA ASN A 12 6.03 -12.34 1.61
C ASN A 12 6.29 -10.99 0.93
N THR A 13 6.10 -10.94 -0.39
CA THR A 13 6.28 -9.75 -1.21
C THR A 13 4.96 -9.24 -1.79
N PHE A 14 4.95 -7.98 -2.23
CA PHE A 14 3.81 -7.44 -2.95
C PHE A 14 3.49 -8.23 -4.23
N ALA A 15 4.52 -8.63 -4.98
CA ALA A 15 4.39 -9.38 -6.22
C ALA A 15 3.67 -10.72 -6.00
N GLU A 16 4.03 -11.43 -4.93
CA GLU A 16 3.40 -12.69 -4.55
C GLU A 16 1.94 -12.50 -4.10
N ARG A 17 1.68 -11.48 -3.27
CA ARG A 17 0.32 -11.11 -2.85
C ARG A 17 -0.58 -10.74 -4.02
N LEU A 18 -0.05 -10.00 -5.00
CA LEU A 18 -0.78 -9.63 -6.21
C LEU A 18 -1.13 -10.86 -7.06
N LYS A 19 -0.16 -11.76 -7.28
CA LYS A 19 -0.40 -13.03 -8.00
C LYS A 19 -1.48 -13.87 -7.32
N LYS A 20 -1.40 -13.99 -6.00
CA LYS A 20 -2.38 -14.73 -5.19
C LYS A 20 -3.77 -14.13 -5.31
N ALA A 21 -3.91 -12.81 -5.10
CA ALA A 21 -5.17 -12.11 -5.22
C ALA A 21 -5.78 -12.28 -6.63
N ARG A 22 -4.96 -12.14 -7.68
CA ARG A 22 -5.40 -12.34 -9.07
C ARG A 22 -5.87 -13.78 -9.32
N ALA A 23 -5.13 -14.77 -8.84
CA ALA A 23 -5.47 -16.19 -9.01
C ALA A 23 -6.77 -16.56 -8.28
N MET A 24 -7.02 -15.98 -7.11
CA MET A 24 -8.27 -16.18 -6.36
C MET A 24 -9.49 -15.61 -7.09
N VAL A 25 -9.36 -14.44 -7.73
CA VAL A 25 -10.42 -13.87 -8.59
C VAL A 25 -10.54 -14.63 -9.93
N GLY A 26 -9.52 -15.40 -10.32
CA GLY A 26 -9.55 -16.26 -11.51
C GLY A 26 -9.35 -15.50 -12.83
N VAL A 27 -8.66 -14.36 -12.82
CA VAL A 27 -8.45 -13.52 -14.01
C VAL A 27 -7.02 -13.60 -14.55
N SER A 28 -6.86 -13.42 -15.86
CA SER A 28 -5.54 -13.28 -16.49
C SER A 28 -4.92 -11.91 -16.17
N GLN A 29 -3.60 -11.74 -16.38
CA GLN A 29 -2.96 -10.42 -16.28
C GLN A 29 -3.59 -9.39 -17.24
N GLU A 30 -3.95 -9.83 -18.45
CA GLU A 30 -4.63 -9.00 -19.45
C GLU A 30 -6.01 -8.55 -18.97
N SER A 31 -6.78 -9.47 -18.40
CA SER A 31 -8.10 -9.18 -17.82
C SER A 31 -7.97 -8.23 -16.63
N LEU A 32 -7.01 -8.46 -15.73
CA LEU A 32 -6.75 -7.57 -14.60
C LEU A 32 -6.37 -6.17 -15.07
N ALA A 33 -5.50 -6.04 -16.06
CA ALA A 33 -5.11 -4.77 -16.64
C ALA A 33 -6.34 -3.98 -17.13
N LYS A 34 -7.22 -4.63 -17.90
CA LYS A 34 -8.48 -4.03 -18.38
C LYS A 34 -9.41 -3.61 -17.25
N LEU A 35 -9.63 -4.47 -16.25
CA LEU A 35 -10.55 -4.20 -15.14
C LEU A 35 -10.03 -3.11 -14.20
N SER A 36 -8.72 -3.06 -13.97
CA SER A 36 -8.08 -2.05 -13.08
C SER A 36 -7.76 -0.73 -13.80
N GLY A 37 -7.85 -0.69 -15.13
CA GLY A 37 -7.41 0.46 -15.92
C GLY A 37 -5.89 0.68 -15.89
N LEU A 38 -5.11 -0.37 -15.59
CA LEU A 38 -3.65 -0.36 -15.66
C LEU A 38 -3.17 -0.96 -17.00
N SER A 39 -1.95 -0.63 -17.41
CA SER A 39 -1.37 -1.29 -18.58
C SER A 39 -0.96 -2.72 -18.25
N ARG A 40 -1.02 -3.61 -19.24
CA ARG A 40 -0.50 -4.98 -19.11
C ARG A 40 0.96 -5.01 -18.66
N SER A 41 1.80 -4.10 -19.17
CA SER A 41 3.20 -3.96 -18.76
C SER A 41 3.31 -3.65 -17.26
N THR A 42 2.46 -2.77 -16.75
CA THR A 42 2.44 -2.44 -15.31
C THR A 42 2.10 -3.67 -14.48
N ILE A 43 1.06 -4.44 -14.86
CA ILE A 43 0.71 -5.67 -14.14
C ILE A 43 1.86 -6.69 -14.18
N ASN A 44 2.51 -6.85 -15.34
CA ASN A 44 3.65 -7.75 -15.48
C ASN A 44 4.85 -7.32 -14.61
N GLU A 45 5.23 -6.05 -14.61
CA GLU A 45 6.31 -5.51 -13.77
C GLU A 45 6.04 -5.68 -12.28
N LEU A 46 4.78 -5.46 -11.86
CA LEU A 46 4.35 -5.63 -10.47
C LEU A 46 4.44 -7.09 -10.04
N GLU A 47 3.92 -8.03 -10.84
CA GLU A 47 3.99 -9.47 -10.56
C GLU A 47 5.39 -10.05 -10.69
N ALA A 48 6.27 -9.43 -11.49
CA ALA A 48 7.68 -9.81 -11.59
C ALA A 48 8.53 -9.24 -10.45
N GLY A 49 8.02 -8.30 -9.66
CA GLY A 49 8.76 -7.65 -8.58
C GLY A 49 9.72 -6.55 -9.05
N TYR A 50 9.65 -6.13 -10.30
CA TYR A 50 10.47 -5.02 -10.82
C TYR A 50 10.02 -3.65 -10.31
N ARG A 51 8.80 -3.57 -9.75
CA ARG A 51 8.24 -2.35 -9.17
C ARG A 51 7.80 -2.60 -7.73
N ASP A 52 8.64 -2.19 -6.78
CA ASP A 52 8.40 -2.41 -5.34
C ASP A 52 7.84 -1.18 -4.59
N ASN A 53 7.92 0.01 -5.21
CA ASN A 53 7.29 1.22 -4.68
C ASN A 53 5.91 1.42 -5.30
N ILE A 54 4.89 0.87 -4.64
CA ILE A 54 3.50 0.97 -5.09
C ILE A 54 2.92 2.32 -4.70
N THR A 55 2.39 3.04 -5.69
CA THR A 55 1.68 4.29 -5.44
C THR A 55 0.26 4.00 -4.98
N ARG A 56 -0.32 4.90 -4.18
CA ARG A 56 -1.72 4.84 -3.75
C ARG A 56 -2.68 4.73 -4.94
N GLU A 57 -2.42 5.47 -6.02
CA GLU A 57 -3.29 5.42 -7.21
C GLU A 57 -3.29 4.03 -7.83
N THR A 58 -2.11 3.42 -8.03
CA THR A 58 -2.02 2.04 -8.51
C THR A 58 -2.69 1.07 -7.55
N LEU A 59 -2.51 1.24 -6.23
CA LEU A 59 -3.14 0.40 -5.24
C LEU A 59 -4.67 0.50 -5.29
N LEU A 60 -5.25 1.71 -5.39
CA LEU A 60 -6.69 1.93 -5.51
C LEU A 60 -7.28 1.23 -6.74
N LYS A 61 -6.58 1.30 -7.89
CA LYS A 61 -6.96 0.60 -9.12
C LYS A 61 -6.93 -0.92 -9.00
N LEU A 62 -5.99 -1.46 -8.23
CA LEU A 62 -5.90 -2.90 -8.00
C LEU A 62 -7.00 -3.39 -7.05
N ILE A 63 -7.22 -2.69 -5.92
CA ILE A 63 -8.23 -3.10 -4.94
C ILE A 63 -9.68 -2.82 -5.38
N SER A 64 -9.88 -2.12 -6.51
CA SER A 64 -11.22 -2.03 -7.12
C SER A 64 -11.62 -3.32 -7.85
N VAL A 65 -10.69 -4.25 -8.05
CA VAL A 65 -10.90 -5.55 -8.72
C VAL A 65 -10.55 -6.72 -7.81
N LEU A 66 -9.57 -6.53 -6.92
CA LEU A 66 -8.97 -7.58 -6.11
C LEU A 66 -9.23 -7.36 -4.62
N GLU A 67 -9.21 -8.44 -3.85
CA GLU A 67 -9.40 -8.39 -2.40
C GLU A 67 -8.28 -7.62 -1.70
N LYS A 68 -8.67 -6.52 -1.03
CA LYS A 68 -7.75 -5.60 -0.34
C LYS A 68 -6.86 -6.31 0.68
N ASP A 69 -7.44 -7.20 1.47
CA ASP A 69 -6.78 -7.87 2.59
C ASP A 69 -5.69 -8.86 2.14
N ILE A 70 -5.74 -9.29 0.87
CA ILE A 70 -4.70 -10.14 0.28
C ILE A 70 -3.53 -9.28 -0.20
N ILE A 71 -3.82 -8.11 -0.79
CA ILE A 71 -2.80 -7.25 -1.42
C ILE A 71 -2.02 -6.44 -0.38
N CYS A 72 -2.73 -5.87 0.59
CA CYS A 72 -2.17 -4.87 1.47
C CYS A 72 -1.41 -5.51 2.63
N ASP A 73 -0.15 -5.12 2.80
CA ASP A 73 0.53 -5.27 4.09
C ASP A 73 0.18 -4.09 5.02
N ASP A 74 0.78 -4.05 6.21
CA ASP A 74 0.54 -2.97 7.18
C ASP A 74 0.80 -1.57 6.59
N TYR A 75 1.84 -1.43 5.77
CA TYR A 75 2.22 -0.14 5.16
C TYR A 75 1.21 0.26 4.08
N LEU A 76 0.85 -0.66 3.18
CA LEU A 76 -0.13 -0.39 2.12
C LEU A 76 -1.52 -0.08 2.70
N SER A 77 -1.90 -0.78 3.76
CA SER A 77 -3.11 -0.48 4.53
C SER A 77 -3.06 0.90 5.17
N TYR A 78 -1.89 1.31 5.67
CA TYR A 78 -1.68 2.62 6.25
C TYR A 78 -1.81 3.74 5.20
N ILE A 79 -1.17 3.62 4.03
CA ILE A 79 -1.20 4.68 3.01
C ILE A 79 -2.60 4.92 2.44
N LEU A 80 -3.47 3.90 2.41
CA LEU A 80 -4.86 4.06 1.98
C LEU A 80 -5.64 5.03 2.90
N ASN A 81 -5.29 5.07 4.18
CA ASN A 81 -5.91 5.91 5.20
C ASN A 81 -4.96 6.98 5.77
N GLN A 82 -3.86 7.31 5.07
CA GLN A 82 -2.80 8.14 5.67
C GLN A 82 -3.28 9.51 6.13
N GLU A 83 -4.31 10.10 5.50
CA GLU A 83 -4.88 11.37 5.95
C GLU A 83 -5.38 11.29 7.39
N LYS A 84 -6.27 10.33 7.67
CA LYS A 84 -6.83 10.09 9.00
C LYS A 84 -5.74 9.69 9.99
N ASN A 85 -4.83 8.81 9.56
CA ASN A 85 -3.76 8.32 10.43
C ASN A 85 -2.80 9.45 10.83
N ILE A 86 -2.44 10.33 9.88
CA ILE A 86 -1.56 11.47 10.14
C ILE A 86 -2.27 12.55 10.95
N ASP A 87 -3.56 12.77 10.71
CA ASP A 87 -4.37 13.68 11.53
C ASP A 87 -4.39 13.27 13.00
N LEU A 88 -4.62 11.96 13.26
CA LEU A 88 -4.54 11.41 14.60
C LEU A 88 -3.17 11.61 15.24
N LEU A 89 -2.09 11.40 14.49
CA LEU A 89 -0.73 11.64 15.00
C LEU A 89 -0.48 13.11 15.35
N ILE A 90 -0.97 14.04 14.53
CA ILE A 90 -0.86 15.48 14.81
C ILE A 90 -1.64 15.84 16.08
N THR A 91 -2.87 15.34 16.23
CA THR A 91 -3.67 15.56 17.44
C THR A 91 -3.03 14.96 18.69
N THR A 92 -2.41 13.78 18.56
CA THR A 92 -1.84 13.05 19.70
C THR A 92 -0.51 13.64 20.16
N TYR A 93 0.39 13.97 19.23
CA TYR A 93 1.77 14.36 19.56
C TYR A 93 2.04 15.85 19.40
N GLY A 94 1.21 16.56 18.66
CA GLY A 94 1.51 17.91 18.16
C GLY A 94 2.52 17.88 17.01
N ILE A 95 2.44 18.90 16.14
CA ILE A 95 3.25 18.94 14.91
C ILE A 95 4.76 19.04 15.17
N GLU A 96 5.17 19.80 16.20
CA GLU A 96 6.59 20.00 16.54
C GLU A 96 7.26 18.69 16.96
N LYS A 97 6.68 18.00 17.96
CA LYS A 97 7.19 16.71 18.44
C LYS A 97 7.17 15.66 17.32
N LEU A 98 6.09 15.60 16.55
CA LEU A 98 5.98 14.66 15.43
C LEU A 98 7.06 14.92 14.37
N SER A 99 7.33 16.18 14.03
CA SER A 99 8.39 16.55 13.08
C SER A 99 9.78 16.11 13.53
N ALA A 100 10.07 16.25 14.83
CA ALA A 100 11.32 15.80 15.43
C ALA A 100 11.47 14.27 15.39
N ILE A 101 10.40 13.54 15.75
CA ILE A 101 10.35 12.07 15.70
C ILE A 101 10.57 11.57 14.27
N LEU A 102 9.86 12.14 13.29
CA LEU A 102 9.91 11.71 11.89
C LEU A 102 11.15 12.24 11.15
N LYS A 103 11.93 13.10 11.80
CA LYS A 103 13.15 13.72 11.26
C LYS A 103 12.86 14.40 9.92
N CYS A 104 11.81 15.22 9.88
CA CYS A 104 11.40 15.93 8.68
C CYS A 104 10.72 17.25 9.03
N HIS A 105 10.66 18.15 8.05
CA HIS A 105 9.94 19.41 8.21
C HIS A 105 8.42 19.22 8.33
N HIS A 106 7.75 20.05 9.13
CA HIS A 106 6.29 19.99 9.34
C HIS A 106 5.49 20.06 8.03
N SER A 107 5.97 20.81 7.03
CA SER A 107 5.31 20.88 5.72
C SER A 107 5.26 19.53 5.00
N SER A 108 6.24 18.64 5.19
CA SER A 108 6.19 17.29 4.63
C SER A 108 5.03 16.49 5.21
N ILE A 109 4.82 16.59 6.52
CA ILE A 109 3.71 15.93 7.24
C ILE A 109 2.36 16.40 6.70
N TYR A 110 2.18 17.71 6.54
CA TYR A 110 0.94 18.25 5.97
C TYR A 110 0.72 17.81 4.53
N ARG A 111 1.77 17.73 3.71
CA ARG A 111 1.67 17.24 2.32
C ARG A 111 1.32 15.75 2.26
N TRP A 112 1.76 14.95 3.23
CA TRP A 112 1.33 13.55 3.35
C TRP A 112 -0.13 13.46 3.80
N LYS A 113 -0.54 14.26 4.80
CA LYS A 113 -1.93 14.30 5.28
C LYS A 113 -2.91 14.54 4.14
N VAL A 114 -2.67 15.52 3.28
CA VAL A 114 -3.60 15.88 2.19
C VAL A 114 -3.39 15.09 0.89
N PHE A 115 -2.67 13.95 0.95
CA PHE A 115 -2.33 13.12 -0.21
C PHE A 115 -1.56 13.84 -1.34
N LYS A 116 -0.99 15.03 -1.09
CA LYS A 116 -0.09 15.67 -2.05
C LYS A 116 1.13 14.80 -2.31
N TYR A 117 1.62 14.11 -1.28
CA TYR A 117 2.63 13.07 -1.40
C TYR A 117 2.23 11.82 -0.60
N GLN A 118 2.70 10.66 -1.04
CA GLN A 118 2.59 9.43 -0.27
C GLN A 118 3.59 9.47 0.89
N LEU A 119 3.18 8.98 2.06
CA LEU A 119 4.07 8.80 3.20
C LEU A 119 5.20 7.83 2.83
N PRO A 120 6.48 8.21 2.94
CA PRO A 120 7.59 7.29 2.67
C PRO A 120 7.66 6.11 3.65
N LYS A 121 8.10 4.94 3.18
CA LYS A 121 8.23 3.72 4.00
C LYS A 121 9.12 3.92 5.24
N ASP A 122 10.22 4.67 5.13
CA ASP A 122 11.12 4.95 6.26
C ASP A 122 10.42 5.74 7.37
N LYS A 123 9.54 6.68 7.00
CA LYS A 123 8.73 7.46 7.94
C LYS A 123 7.64 6.61 8.57
N TYR A 124 7.03 5.72 7.80
CA TYR A 124 6.08 4.74 8.35
C TYR A 124 6.74 3.82 9.40
N ILE A 125 7.98 3.37 9.18
CA ILE A 125 8.72 2.56 10.17
C ILE A 125 8.90 3.33 11.49
N LEU A 126 9.20 4.63 11.45
CA LEU A 126 9.29 5.46 12.65
C LEU A 126 7.94 5.59 13.36
N ILE A 127 6.85 5.77 12.60
CA ILE A 127 5.48 5.82 13.14
C ILE A 127 5.12 4.49 13.80
N LYS A 128 5.46 3.35 13.19
CA LYS A 128 5.13 2.02 13.73
C LYS A 128 5.74 1.79 15.11
N LYS A 129 6.93 2.35 15.37
CA LYS A 129 7.58 2.29 16.69
C LYS A 129 6.81 3.06 17.77
N LEU A 130 6.10 4.14 17.42
CA LEU A 130 5.30 4.91 18.37
C LEU A 130 4.09 4.17 18.94
N TYR A 131 3.64 3.08 18.30
CA TYR A 131 2.53 2.26 18.77
C TYR A 131 2.99 1.08 19.63
N GLN A 132 4.30 0.90 19.80
CA GLN A 132 4.91 -0.19 20.56
C GLN A 132 5.42 0.27 21.93
N ASP A 133 5.39 1.58 22.17
CA ASP A 133 5.72 2.26 23.42
C ASP A 133 4.44 2.71 24.14
#